data_AF-A0A351GHD6-F1
#
_entry.id   AF-A0A351GHD6-F1
#
_cell.length_a   1.000
_cell.length_b   1.000
_cell.length_c   1.000
_cell.angle_alpha   90.00
_cell.angle_beta   90.00
_cell.angle_gamma   90.00
#
_symmetry.space_group_name_H-M   'P 1'
#
loop_
_entity.id
_entity.type
_entity.pdbx_description
1 polymer ?
#
loop_
_entity_poly.entity_id
_entity_poly.type
_entity_poly.pdbx_seq_one_letter_code
_entity_poly.pdbx_strand_id
1 'polypeptide(L)'
;MLLFNWKKIYEKAEGSSNNVIEILHMLHKKKIPYNKYDPLYKYMGESFSGDSFLLAPDALLDYAFKYDSKEVAVYIALASRRRLADYIAFNKKTLSVRHAPQLINLINQNRLLFIEDGQIHFIYEEAHRRK
;
A
#
# COMPACT_ATOMS: atom_id res chain seq x y z
N MET A 1 -7.94 8.34 3.20
CA MET A 1 -6.49 8.09 3.34
C MET A 1 -6.25 7.23 4.57
N LEU A 2 -5.47 6.16 4.41
CA LEU A 2 -5.01 5.31 5.50
C LEU A 2 -3.56 5.68 5.81
N LEU A 3 -3.27 5.92 7.09
CA LEU A 3 -1.93 6.16 7.61
C LEU A 3 -1.41 4.88 8.29
N PHE A 4 -0.16 4.53 8.07
CA PHE A 4 0.44 3.32 8.61
C PHE A 4 1.98 3.39 8.70
N ASN A 5 2.57 2.45 9.42
CA ASN A 5 4.01 2.28 9.52
C ASN A 5 4.46 1.12 8.62
N TRP A 6 4.98 1.43 7.43
CA TRP A 6 5.43 0.42 6.48
C TRP A 6 6.53 -0.48 7.03
N LYS A 7 7.52 0.08 7.73
CA LYS A 7 8.64 -0.69 8.28
C LYS A 7 8.13 -1.76 9.25
N LYS A 8 7.25 -1.37 10.17
CA LYS A 8 6.66 -2.29 11.15
C LYS A 8 5.79 -3.36 10.49
N ILE A 9 4.98 -2.99 9.48
CA ILE A 9 4.18 -3.96 8.73
C ILE A 9 5.08 -4.96 8.00
N TYR A 10 6.12 -4.50 7.32
CA TYR A 10 7.05 -5.36 6.60
C TYR A 10 7.75 -6.36 7.53
N GLU A 11 8.21 -5.90 8.70
CA GLU A 11 8.82 -6.75 9.73
C GLU A 11 7.83 -7.81 10.25
N LYS A 12 6.61 -7.41 10.62
CA LYS A 12 5.57 -8.32 11.15
C LYS A 12 4.95 -9.25 10.09
N ALA A 13 5.05 -8.88 8.83
CA ALA A 13 4.60 -9.71 7.73
C ALA A 13 5.65 -10.76 7.33
N GLU A 14 6.89 -10.64 7.81
CA GLU A 14 8.02 -11.54 7.51
C GLU A 14 8.23 -11.70 5.99
N GLY A 15 8.02 -10.61 5.24
CA GLY A 15 8.12 -10.60 3.78
C GLY A 15 6.95 -11.25 3.02
N SER A 16 5.96 -11.81 3.69
CA SER A 16 4.77 -12.39 3.05
C SER A 16 3.83 -11.30 2.53
N SER A 17 3.60 -11.30 1.22
CA SER A 17 2.67 -10.37 0.56
C SER A 17 1.23 -10.51 1.08
N ASN A 18 0.79 -11.74 1.37
CA ASN A 18 -0.55 -11.98 1.95
C ASN A 18 -0.67 -11.36 3.34
N ASN A 19 0.33 -11.54 4.21
CA ASN A 19 0.32 -10.96 5.55
C ASN A 19 0.29 -9.43 5.51
N VAL A 20 1.01 -8.80 4.57
CA VAL A 20 0.97 -7.34 4.37
C VAL A 20 -0.46 -6.88 4.08
N ILE A 21 -1.14 -7.56 3.16
CA ILE A 21 -2.51 -7.22 2.75
C ILE A 21 -3.49 -7.46 3.90
N GLU A 22 -3.33 -8.55 4.65
CA GLU A 22 -4.16 -8.86 5.82
C GLU A 22 -4.02 -7.82 6.93
N ILE A 23 -2.79 -7.40 7.27
CA ILE A 23 -2.55 -6.36 8.27
C ILE A 23 -3.21 -5.05 7.85
N LEU A 24 -3.12 -4.68 6.56
CA LEU A 24 -3.77 -3.47 6.06
C LEU A 24 -5.29 -3.59 6.02
N HIS A 25 -5.85 -4.75 5.69
CA HIS A 25 -7.29 -5.00 5.82
C HIS A 25 -7.77 -4.87 7.26
N MET A 26 -7.00 -5.40 8.22
CA MET A 26 -7.29 -5.26 9.63
C MET A 26 -7.29 -3.78 10.04
N LEU A 27 -6.23 -3.05 9.69
CA LEU A 27 -6.07 -1.64 10.06
C LEU A 27 -7.16 -0.77 9.44
N HIS A 28 -7.45 -0.98 8.15
CA HIS A 28 -8.41 -0.17 7.39
C HIS A 28 -9.87 -0.46 7.76
N LYS A 29 -10.25 -1.74 7.79
CA LYS A 29 -11.64 -2.15 8.10
C LYS A 29 -11.89 -2.31 9.60
N LYS A 30 -10.90 -2.00 10.45
CA LYS A 30 -10.93 -2.16 11.92
C LYS A 30 -11.38 -3.58 12.34
N LYS A 31 -10.90 -4.60 11.61
CA LYS A 31 -11.27 -6.00 11.91
C LYS A 31 -10.63 -6.41 13.23
N ILE A 32 -11.44 -7.00 14.10
CA ILE A 32 -11.00 -7.58 15.37
C ILE A 32 -11.00 -9.09 15.18
N PRO A 33 -9.93 -9.81 15.58
CA PRO A 33 -9.89 -11.26 15.49
C PRO A 33 -11.03 -11.88 16.28
N TYR A 34 -11.71 -12.86 15.69
CA TYR A 34 -12.88 -13.48 16.33
C TYR A 34 -12.49 -14.38 17.51
N ASN A 35 -11.35 -15.05 17.40
CA ASN A 35 -10.82 -15.94 18.44
C ASN A 35 -9.29 -16.08 18.32
N LYS A 36 -8.68 -16.83 19.25
CA LYS A 36 -7.21 -17.07 19.31
C LYS A 36 -6.63 -17.86 18.12
N TYR A 37 -7.47 -18.50 17.32
CA TYR A 37 -7.06 -19.26 16.14
C TYR A 37 -7.15 -18.42 14.86
N ASP A 38 -7.76 -17.24 14.93
CA ASP A 38 -7.80 -16.28 13.83
C ASP A 38 -6.36 -15.85 13.47
N PRO A 39 -5.95 -15.93 12.20
CA PRO A 39 -4.62 -15.47 11.78
C PRO A 39 -4.32 -14.02 12.18
N LEU A 40 -5.35 -13.17 12.29
CA LEU A 40 -5.22 -11.78 12.72
C LEU A 40 -4.91 -11.64 14.22
N TYR A 41 -5.16 -12.68 15.03
CA TYR A 41 -4.92 -12.65 16.47
C TYR A 41 -3.47 -12.34 16.83
N LYS A 42 -2.51 -12.81 16.01
CA LYS A 42 -1.07 -12.54 16.19
C LYS A 42 -0.69 -11.06 16.07
N TYR A 43 -1.58 -10.23 15.51
CA TYR A 43 -1.39 -8.79 15.38
C TYR A 43 -2.24 -7.99 16.38
N MET A 44 -2.99 -8.67 17.27
CA MET A 44 -3.82 -8.03 18.27
C MET A 44 -2.97 -7.26 19.28
N GLY A 45 -3.36 -6.02 19.60
CA GLY A 45 -2.63 -5.15 20.53
C GLY A 45 -1.43 -4.42 19.91
N GLU A 46 -1.07 -4.71 18.66
CA GLU A 46 -0.02 -3.99 17.94
C GLU A 46 -0.57 -2.71 17.29
N SER A 47 0.11 -1.59 17.52
CA SER A 47 -0.16 -0.35 16.79
C SER A 47 0.66 -0.31 15.50
N PHE A 48 -0.01 -0.14 14.36
CA PHE A 48 0.61 0.03 13.04
C PHE A 48 0.55 1.48 12.54
N SER A 49 0.30 2.46 13.42
CA SER A 49 0.25 3.88 13.06
C SER A 49 1.62 4.42 12.62
N GLY A 50 1.63 5.27 11.59
CA GLY A 50 2.83 5.91 11.07
C GLY A 50 2.52 6.87 9.91
N ASP A 51 3.56 7.36 9.25
CA ASP A 51 3.43 8.44 8.25
C ASP A 51 3.35 7.95 6.80
N SER A 52 3.50 6.64 6.58
CA SER A 52 3.25 6.05 5.26
C SER A 52 1.75 6.10 4.97
N PHE A 53 1.37 6.28 3.70
CA PHE A 53 -0.03 6.49 3.38
C PHE A 53 -0.51 5.86 2.06
N LEU A 54 -1.78 5.48 2.08
CA LEU A 54 -2.58 5.09 0.91
C LEU A 54 -3.76 6.04 0.81
N LEU A 55 -3.98 6.63 -0.36
CA LEU A 55 -5.07 7.61 -0.51
C LEU A 55 -6.43 6.93 -0.65
N ALA A 56 -6.50 5.86 -1.44
CA ALA A 56 -7.70 5.07 -1.73
C ALA A 56 -7.58 3.61 -1.26
N PRO A 57 -7.48 3.36 0.06
CA PRO A 57 -7.31 2.02 0.61
C PRO A 57 -8.51 1.10 0.29
N ASP A 58 -9.75 1.61 0.29
CA ASP A 58 -10.93 0.82 -0.07
C ASP A 58 -10.83 0.25 -1.48
N ALA A 59 -10.53 1.11 -2.47
CA ALA A 59 -10.42 0.68 -3.85
C ALA A 59 -9.31 -0.38 -4.04
N LEU A 60 -8.14 -0.19 -3.42
CA LEU A 60 -7.05 -1.16 -3.53
C LEU A 60 -7.39 -2.48 -2.84
N LEU A 61 -7.85 -2.43 -1.59
CA LEU A 61 -8.04 -3.61 -0.75
C LEU A 61 -9.28 -4.41 -1.15
N ASP A 62 -10.38 -3.75 -1.51
CA ASP A 62 -11.60 -4.43 -1.92
C ASP A 62 -11.43 -5.10 -3.30
N TYR A 63 -10.53 -4.60 -4.17
CA TYR A 63 -10.19 -5.26 -5.44
C TYR A 63 -8.91 -6.10 -5.39
N ALA A 64 -8.24 -6.22 -4.24
CA ALA A 64 -6.97 -6.94 -4.12
C ALA A 64 -7.06 -8.40 -4.61
N PHE A 65 -8.21 -9.05 -4.43
CA PHE A 65 -8.47 -10.44 -4.87
C PHE A 65 -8.34 -10.66 -6.39
N LYS A 66 -8.39 -9.59 -7.20
CA LYS A 66 -8.25 -9.66 -8.67
C LYS A 66 -6.79 -9.68 -9.13
N TYR A 67 -5.87 -9.37 -8.22
CA TYR A 67 -4.45 -9.19 -8.51
C TYR A 67 -3.60 -10.20 -7.76
N ASP A 68 -2.36 -10.38 -8.19
CA ASP A 68 -1.43 -11.16 -7.38
C ASP A 68 -1.11 -10.39 -6.09
N SER A 69 -1.01 -11.14 -4.99
CA SER A 69 -0.65 -10.59 -3.69
C SER A 69 0.65 -9.79 -3.76
N LYS A 70 1.63 -10.23 -4.56
CA LYS A 70 2.89 -9.52 -4.78
C LYS A 70 2.69 -8.18 -5.48
N GLU A 71 1.81 -8.12 -6.49
CA GLU A 71 1.52 -6.87 -7.19
C GLU A 71 0.94 -5.83 -6.23
N VAL A 72 -0.01 -6.24 -5.39
CA VAL A 72 -0.63 -5.38 -4.38
C VAL A 72 0.39 -4.95 -3.32
N ALA A 73 1.24 -5.88 -2.85
CA ALA A 73 2.29 -5.56 -1.87
C ALA A 73 3.33 -4.58 -2.43
N VAL A 74 3.73 -4.72 -3.70
CA VAL A 74 4.64 -3.77 -4.38
C VAL A 74 4.01 -2.40 -4.50
N TYR A 75 2.72 -2.33 -4.87
CA TYR A 75 1.97 -1.09 -4.89
C TYR A 75 2.03 -0.39 -3.52
N ILE A 76 1.72 -1.11 -2.44
CA ILE A 76 1.76 -0.58 -1.07
C ILE A 76 3.16 -0.12 -0.70
N ALA A 77 4.19 -0.91 -1.04
CA ALA A 77 5.59 -0.62 -0.72
C ALA A 77 6.15 0.61 -1.46
N LEU A 78 5.64 0.90 -2.66
CA LEU A 78 6.00 2.11 -3.40
C LEU A 78 5.18 3.31 -2.89
N ALA A 79 3.90 3.11 -2.61
CA ALA A 79 3.04 4.13 -2.02
C ALA A 79 3.59 4.63 -0.67
N SER A 80 4.15 3.74 0.15
CA SER A 80 4.73 4.07 1.45
C SER A 80 6.02 4.88 1.39
N ARG A 81 6.73 4.88 0.24
CA ARG A 81 7.95 5.67 0.04
C ARG A 81 7.67 7.14 -0.25
N ARG A 82 6.41 7.50 -0.53
CA ARG A 82 6.01 8.88 -0.77
C ARG A 82 6.13 9.70 0.51
N ARG A 83 6.54 10.95 0.38
CA ARG A 83 6.60 11.89 1.50
C ARG A 83 5.21 12.45 1.78
N LEU A 84 4.70 12.22 2.98
CA LEU A 84 3.40 12.75 3.41
C LEU A 84 3.34 14.28 3.34
N ALA A 85 4.44 14.97 3.69
CA ALA A 85 4.54 16.42 3.59
C ALA A 85 4.35 16.94 2.15
N ASP A 86 4.91 16.27 1.14
CA ASP A 86 4.76 16.66 -0.27
C ASP A 86 3.30 16.50 -0.73
N TYR A 87 2.61 15.47 -0.23
CA TYR A 87 1.18 15.28 -0.48
C TYR A 87 0.35 16.39 0.18
N ILE A 88 0.62 16.72 1.44
CA ILE A 88 -0.12 17.77 2.15
C ILE A 88 0.10 19.16 1.50
N ALA A 89 1.34 19.49 1.12
CA ALA A 89 1.68 20.79 0.58
C ALA A 89 1.28 20.98 -0.90
N PHE A 90 1.45 19.94 -1.73
CA PHE A 90 1.34 20.05 -3.18
C PHE A 90 0.33 19.07 -3.80
N ASN A 91 -0.37 18.27 -2.98
CA ASN A 91 -1.23 17.18 -3.44
C ASN A 91 -0.50 16.18 -4.35
N LYS A 92 0.80 15.98 -4.11
CA LYS A 92 1.64 15.07 -4.90
C LYS A 92 1.30 13.61 -4.58
N LYS A 93 0.74 12.90 -5.56
CA LYS A 93 0.32 11.49 -5.43
C LYS A 93 1.32 10.51 -6.04
N THR A 94 2.24 10.99 -6.86
CA THR A 94 3.18 10.18 -7.63
C THR A 94 4.51 10.03 -6.92
N LEU A 95 5.29 9.01 -7.31
CA LEU A 95 6.65 8.78 -6.82
C LEU A 95 7.65 8.87 -7.97
N SER A 96 8.73 9.62 -7.82
CA SER A 96 9.77 9.66 -8.88
C SER A 96 10.43 8.29 -9.07
N VAL A 97 10.60 7.86 -10.32
CA VAL A 97 11.25 6.58 -10.67
C VAL A 97 12.68 6.50 -10.10
N ARG A 98 13.33 7.65 -9.87
CA ARG A 98 14.66 7.73 -9.24
C ARG A 98 14.72 7.13 -7.83
N HIS A 99 13.59 7.00 -7.15
CA HIS A 99 13.52 6.33 -5.84
C HIS A 99 13.52 4.80 -5.94
N ALA A 100 13.31 4.24 -7.13
CA ALA A 100 13.20 2.80 -7.35
C ALA A 100 13.73 2.36 -8.75
N PRO A 101 14.96 2.71 -9.14
CA PRO A 101 15.46 2.46 -10.49
C PRO A 101 15.56 0.96 -10.82
N GLN A 102 15.83 0.12 -9.82
CA GLN A 102 15.94 -1.34 -10.00
C GLN A 102 14.58 -2.03 -10.15
N LEU A 103 13.47 -1.35 -9.83
CA LEU A 103 12.14 -1.92 -9.86
C LEU A 103 11.36 -1.58 -11.14
N ILE A 104 11.97 -0.90 -12.11
CA ILE A 104 11.29 -0.47 -13.35
C ILE A 104 10.62 -1.65 -14.07
N ASN A 105 11.34 -2.76 -14.23
CA ASN A 105 10.80 -3.95 -14.88
C ASN A 105 9.59 -4.53 -14.12
N LEU A 106 9.68 -4.55 -12.78
CA LEU A 106 8.60 -5.02 -11.92
C LEU A 106 7.38 -4.09 -11.96
N ILE A 107 7.61 -2.78 -12.03
CA ILE A 107 6.55 -1.77 -12.14
C ILE A 107 5.83 -1.91 -13.49
N ASN A 108 6.56 -2.09 -14.59
CA ASN A 108 5.97 -2.26 -15.92
C ASN A 108 5.17 -3.56 -16.06
N GLN A 109 5.49 -4.59 -15.27
CA GLN A 109 4.74 -5.84 -15.23
C GLN A 109 3.52 -5.79 -14.29
N ASN A 110 3.47 -4.80 -13.39
CA ASN A 110 2.43 -4.70 -12.38
C ASN A 110 1.21 -3.96 -12.93
N ARG A 111 0.05 -4.61 -12.92
CA ARG A 111 -1.19 -4.04 -13.48
C ARG A 111 -1.76 -2.87 -12.70
N LEU A 112 -1.26 -2.59 -11.50
CA LEU A 112 -1.73 -1.54 -10.60
C LEU A 112 -0.91 -0.25 -10.67
N LEU A 113 0.22 -0.29 -11.40
CA LEU A 113 1.19 0.78 -11.47
C LEU A 113 1.53 1.07 -12.93
N PHE A 114 1.90 2.29 -13.23
CA PHE A 114 2.47 2.63 -14.52
C PHE A 114 3.46 3.78 -14.37
N ILE A 115 4.31 3.97 -15.38
CA ILE A 115 5.30 5.04 -15.42
C ILE A 115 4.92 6.00 -16.54
N GLU A 116 4.76 7.27 -16.21
CA GLU A 116 4.49 8.37 -17.15
C GLU A 116 5.29 9.59 -16.69
N ASP A 117 6.00 10.25 -17.61
CA ASP A 117 6.86 11.41 -17.35
C ASP A 117 7.93 11.19 -16.25
N GLY A 118 8.46 9.97 -16.16
CA GLY A 118 9.45 9.59 -15.13
C GLY A 118 8.90 9.57 -13.70
N GLN A 119 7.58 9.57 -13.56
CA GLN A 119 6.87 9.38 -12.30
C GLN A 119 6.13 8.04 -12.32
N ILE A 120 6.07 7.40 -11.16
CA ILE A 120 5.29 6.21 -10.88
C ILE A 120 3.91 6.69 -10.44
N HIS A 121 2.92 6.21 -11.17
CA HIS A 121 1.50 6.52 -11.04
C HIS A 121 0.78 5.33 -10.42
N PHE A 122 -0.25 5.63 -9.64
CA PHE A 122 -0.97 4.68 -8.80
C PHE A 122 -2.43 4.66 -9.25
N ILE A 123 -2.84 3.59 -9.94
CA ILE A 123 -4.13 3.53 -10.66
C ILE A 123 -5.33 3.91 -9.78
N TYR A 124 -5.39 3.40 -8.55
CA TYR A 124 -6.52 3.65 -7.65
C TYR A 124 -6.51 5.03 -7.00
N GLU A 125 -5.40 5.76 -7.05
CA GLU A 125 -5.27 7.07 -6.42
C GLU A 125 -5.42 8.24 -7.41
N GLU A 126 -5.36 7.94 -8.70
CA GLU A 126 -5.56 8.88 -9.81
C GLU A 126 -6.98 8.96 -10.33
N ALA A 127 -7.86 8.03 -9.93
CA ALA A 127 -9.25 7.91 -10.40
C ALA A 127 -10.15 9.14 -10.14
N HIS A 128 -9.63 10.22 -9.55
CA HIS A 128 -10.29 11.53 -9.52
C HIS A 128 -10.07 12.37 -10.80
N ARG A 129 -9.37 11.88 -11.84
CA ARG A 129 -9.50 12.41 -13.20
C ARG A 129 -10.83 11.90 -13.82
N ARG A 130 -11.97 12.35 -13.29
CA ARG A 130 -13.16 12.45 -14.13
C ARG A 130 -12.91 13.64 -15.07
N LYS A 131 -12.83 13.35 -16.37
CA LYS A 131 -12.97 14.37 -17.42
C LYS A 131 -14.31 15.09 -17.26
#